data_AF-A0A1X2I7B0-F1
#
_entry.id   AF-A0A1X2I7B0-F1
#
_cell.length_a   1.000
_cell.length_b   1.000
_cell.length_c   1.000
_cell.angle_alpha   90.00
_cell.angle_beta   90.00
_cell.angle_gamma   90.00
#
_symmetry.space_group_name_H-M   'P 1'
#
loop_
_entity.id
_entity.type
_entity.pdbx_description
1 polymer ?
#
loop_
_entity_poly.entity_id
_entity_poly.type
_entity_poly.pdbx_seq_one_letter_code
_entity_poly.pdbx_strand_id
1 'polypeptide(L)'
;MASLLKRISSVVISEPSPPKVDIDQIPPTTDVVDCNNCAVDCYEHPAYPSYLDLDNTSELLGSMSPYGRHIMIATGLTDWAERIEDDSPTLAAHLHKVINQDTNYTQHKPNGRIFITNTSMINMYSTESDGQDVLVLPENILISNVRPQDAEAFYRAFLDKPLPLQPVQLIHYNNINQSTFTPTCWQVHANPSASLILLCSHRRRDKRCGVTATILAREFDHILREHDIEEQGDRGTTVMMVSHIGGHKFAGNVICYTHQGTRGTWYGRVKPCHCKQIVEDTILGGKIVKELYRGAMMHSYGPTSFMNSSTCPARIRW
;
A
#
# COMPACT_ATOMS: atom_id res chain seq x y z
N MET A 1 11.54 42.94 57.81
CA MET A 1 11.03 41.56 57.81
C MET A 1 10.38 41.30 56.45
N ALA A 2 11.07 40.59 55.57
CA ALA A 2 10.61 40.27 54.22
C ALA A 2 9.70 39.04 54.27
N SER A 3 8.48 39.15 53.72
CA SER A 3 7.55 38.04 53.57
C SER A 3 7.80 37.34 52.23
N LEU A 4 8.23 36.08 52.31
CA LEU A 4 8.58 35.20 51.20
C LEU A 4 7.33 34.43 50.76
N LEU A 5 6.60 34.91 49.74
CA LEU A 5 5.56 34.11 49.09
C LEU A 5 6.17 33.34 47.91
N LYS A 6 6.49 32.07 48.16
CA LYS A 6 6.84 31.08 47.13
C LYS A 6 5.65 30.90 46.17
N ARG A 7 5.80 31.31 44.92
CA ARG A 7 4.95 30.86 43.81
C ARG A 7 5.26 29.38 43.56
N ILE A 8 4.33 28.51 43.94
CA ILE A 8 4.29 27.13 43.46
C ILE A 8 3.74 27.20 42.04
N SER A 9 4.60 27.08 41.03
CA SER A 9 4.15 26.83 39.66
C SER A 9 3.64 25.39 39.60
N SER A 10 2.33 25.22 39.51
CA SER A 10 1.74 23.95 39.11
C SER A 10 2.29 23.57 37.74
N VAL A 11 3.08 22.50 37.70
CA VAL A 11 3.38 21.80 36.45
C VAL A 11 2.05 21.22 35.99
N VAL A 12 1.40 21.92 35.06
CA VAL A 12 0.33 21.33 34.25
C VAL A 12 1.02 20.29 33.39
N ILE A 13 0.95 19.03 33.80
CA ILE A 13 1.23 17.91 32.93
C ILE A 13 0.16 17.99 31.84
N SER A 14 0.49 18.60 30.70
CA SER A 14 -0.36 18.56 29.52
C SER A 14 -0.60 17.10 29.20
N GLU A 15 -1.86 16.67 29.29
CA GLU A 15 -2.24 15.35 28.79
C GLU A 15 -1.81 15.28 27.31
N PRO A 16 -1.10 14.23 26.88
CA PRO A 16 -0.73 14.10 25.48
C PRO A 16 -2.00 14.06 24.65
N SER A 17 -2.05 14.87 23.59
CA SER A 17 -3.18 14.91 22.65
C SER A 17 -3.52 13.50 22.18
N PRO A 18 -4.81 13.17 21.97
CA PRO A 18 -5.20 11.88 21.42
C PRO A 18 -4.46 11.61 20.10
N PRO A 19 -4.18 10.34 19.76
CA PRO A 19 -3.53 9.99 18.51
C PRO A 19 -4.32 10.58 17.33
N LYS A 20 -3.61 11.17 16.37
CA LYS A 20 -4.19 11.79 15.17
C LYS A 20 -4.67 10.78 14.12
N VAL A 21 -4.67 9.48 14.45
CA VAL A 21 -4.88 8.38 13.49
C VAL A 21 -5.91 7.39 14.01
N ASP A 22 -6.67 6.81 13.07
CA ASP A 22 -7.66 5.78 13.38
C ASP A 22 -7.02 4.54 14.01
N ILE A 23 -7.75 3.84 14.87
CA ILE A 23 -7.26 2.65 15.58
C ILE A 23 -6.74 1.56 14.63
N ASP A 24 -7.36 1.45 13.47
CA ASP A 24 -7.02 0.49 12.41
C ASP A 24 -5.65 0.77 11.76
N GLN A 25 -5.08 1.95 12.00
CA GLN A 25 -3.74 2.33 11.54
C GLN A 25 -2.66 1.96 12.56
N ILE A 26 -3.02 1.56 13.77
CA ILE A 26 -2.09 1.22 14.84
C ILE A 26 -1.89 -0.31 14.84
N PRO A 27 -0.69 -0.81 14.52
CA PRO A 27 -0.44 -2.23 14.56
C PRO A 27 -0.39 -2.78 16.00
N PRO A 28 -0.71 -4.08 16.19
CA PRO A 28 -0.47 -4.75 17.47
C PRO A 28 1.00 -4.63 17.88
N THR A 29 1.29 -4.37 19.16
CA THR A 29 2.68 -4.23 19.66
C THR A 29 3.52 -5.47 19.42
N THR A 30 2.90 -6.65 19.45
CA THR A 30 3.55 -7.93 19.14
C THR A 30 4.04 -8.03 17.71
N ASP A 31 3.51 -7.19 16.82
CA ASP A 31 3.85 -7.15 15.40
C ASP A 31 4.82 -6.02 15.05
N VAL A 32 5.30 -5.26 16.04
CA VAL A 32 6.22 -4.14 15.83
C VAL A 32 7.63 -4.53 16.24
N VAL A 33 8.60 -4.17 15.39
CA VAL A 33 10.03 -4.31 15.64
C VAL A 33 10.71 -2.96 15.46
N ASP A 34 11.78 -2.73 16.23
CA ASP A 34 12.61 -1.54 16.04
C ASP A 34 13.48 -1.69 14.80
N CYS A 35 13.78 -0.57 14.15
CA CYS A 35 14.61 -0.52 12.97
C CYS A 35 16.07 -0.83 13.33
N ASN A 36 16.62 -1.86 12.70
CA ASN A 36 18.01 -2.28 12.89
C ASN A 36 18.95 -1.59 11.87
N ASN A 37 18.60 -0.38 11.43
CA ASN A 37 19.36 0.38 10.44
C ASN A 37 20.81 0.59 10.90
N CYS A 38 21.71 0.67 9.92
CA CYS A 38 23.07 1.14 10.13
C CYS A 38 23.05 2.52 10.80
N ALA A 39 23.70 2.65 11.96
CA ALA A 39 23.74 3.89 12.74
C ALA A 39 24.50 5.04 12.04
N VAL A 40 25.27 4.74 10.98
CA VAL A 40 26.13 5.66 10.22
C VAL A 40 26.00 5.34 8.72
N ASP A 41 26.42 6.26 7.85
CA ASP A 41 26.61 6.05 6.40
C ASP A 41 27.29 4.70 6.15
N CYS A 42 26.49 3.72 5.75
CA CYS A 42 26.94 2.35 5.55
C CYS A 42 27.58 2.25 4.17
N TYR A 43 28.84 1.83 4.12
CA TYR A 43 29.56 1.61 2.87
C TYR A 43 29.14 0.34 2.13
N GLU A 44 28.39 -0.54 2.80
CA GLU A 44 27.91 -1.81 2.22
C GLU A 44 26.68 -1.61 1.32
N HIS A 45 25.95 -0.51 1.49
CA HIS A 45 24.70 -0.26 0.77
C HIS A 45 24.77 1.01 -0.09
N PRO A 46 24.13 1.05 -1.27
CA PRO A 46 24.07 2.26 -2.08
C PRO A 46 23.39 3.43 -1.32
N ALA A 47 24.05 4.58 -1.30
CA ALA A 47 23.45 5.79 -0.75
C ALA A 47 22.52 6.47 -1.78
N TYR A 48 21.50 7.16 -1.29
CA TYR A 48 20.73 8.06 -2.14
C TYR A 48 21.56 9.29 -2.53
N PRO A 49 21.38 9.83 -3.73
CA PRO A 49 22.08 11.05 -4.13
C PRO A 49 21.76 12.21 -3.18
N SER A 50 22.80 12.92 -2.74
CA SER A 50 22.69 14.01 -1.76
C SER A 50 21.83 15.20 -2.21
N TYR A 51 21.56 15.32 -3.51
CA TYR A 51 20.67 16.34 -4.06
C TYR A 51 19.17 16.05 -3.83
N LEU A 52 18.82 14.86 -3.34
CA LEU A 52 17.44 14.52 -3.00
C LEU A 52 17.07 15.12 -1.63
N ASP A 53 16.19 16.12 -1.66
CA ASP A 53 15.64 16.73 -0.46
C ASP A 53 14.49 15.88 0.11
N LEU A 54 14.79 15.13 1.17
CA LEU A 54 13.86 14.26 1.87
C LEU A 54 13.56 14.82 3.26
N ASP A 55 12.28 14.89 3.59
CA ASP A 55 11.79 15.22 4.92
C ASP A 55 12.14 14.06 5.86
N ASN A 56 13.12 14.28 6.75
CA ASN A 56 13.56 13.31 7.75
C ASN A 56 13.03 13.60 9.18
N THR A 57 12.16 14.62 9.34
CA THR A 57 11.77 15.12 10.66
C THR A 57 10.28 14.99 10.95
N SER A 58 9.40 15.12 9.96
CA SER A 58 7.95 15.01 10.18
C SER A 58 7.56 13.60 10.63
N GLU A 59 6.44 13.50 11.36
CA GLU A 59 5.84 12.23 11.74
C GLU A 59 5.43 11.42 10.49
N LEU A 60 5.79 10.14 10.46
CA LEU A 60 5.40 9.21 9.39
C LEU A 60 4.03 8.58 9.65
N LEU A 61 3.77 8.16 10.89
CA LEU A 61 2.51 7.54 11.27
C LEU A 61 1.34 8.48 10.98
N GLY A 62 0.36 8.00 10.20
CA GLY A 62 -0.80 8.80 9.79
C GLY A 62 -0.57 9.67 8.56
N SER A 63 0.60 9.59 7.93
CA SER A 63 0.93 10.41 6.75
C SER A 63 0.44 9.83 5.43
N MET A 64 -0.10 8.62 5.42
CA MET A 64 -0.76 8.03 4.25
C MET A 64 -2.28 8.17 4.36
N SER A 65 -3.01 8.03 3.25
CA SER A 65 -4.47 8.12 3.21
C SER A 65 -5.07 6.71 3.22
N PRO A 66 -5.84 6.30 4.24
CA PRO A 66 -6.40 4.95 4.32
C PRO A 66 -7.27 4.63 3.11
N TYR A 67 -7.34 3.35 2.77
CA TYR A 67 -8.11 2.84 1.64
C TYR A 67 -8.55 1.41 1.95
N GLY A 68 -9.66 1.00 1.36
CA GLY A 68 -10.19 -0.35 1.55
C GLY A 68 -9.88 -1.28 0.38
N ARG A 69 -9.77 -0.76 -0.85
CA ARG A 69 -9.36 -1.53 -2.03
C ARG A 69 -8.15 -0.93 -2.72
N HIS A 70 -7.23 -1.76 -3.18
CA HIS A 70 -6.15 -1.34 -4.06
C HIS A 70 -6.26 -2.08 -5.40
N ILE A 71 -6.32 -1.31 -6.47
CA ILE A 71 -6.43 -1.74 -7.85
C ILE A 71 -5.10 -1.46 -8.54
N MET A 72 -4.43 -2.53 -8.97
CA MET A 72 -3.11 -2.48 -9.61
C MET A 72 -3.25 -2.89 -11.07
N ILE A 73 -2.97 -1.96 -11.98
CA ILE A 73 -3.13 -2.17 -13.43
C ILE A 73 -1.77 -2.55 -14.03
N ALA A 74 -1.68 -3.67 -14.74
CA ALA A 74 -0.50 -4.08 -15.49
C ALA A 74 -0.30 -3.18 -16.71
N THR A 75 0.66 -2.27 -16.63
CA THR A 75 1.01 -1.39 -17.77
C THR A 75 2.34 -1.76 -18.40
N GLY A 76 3.18 -2.56 -17.72
CA GLY A 76 4.55 -2.84 -18.14
C GLY A 76 5.49 -1.61 -18.11
N LEU A 77 5.02 -0.47 -17.61
CA LEU A 77 5.78 0.78 -17.53
C LEU A 77 6.33 1.00 -16.13
N THR A 78 7.40 1.78 -16.02
CA THR A 78 8.00 2.18 -14.74
C THR A 78 7.78 3.65 -14.40
N ASP A 79 7.14 4.41 -15.28
CA ASP A 79 6.80 5.82 -15.12
C ASP A 79 5.62 6.18 -16.03
N TRP A 80 4.75 7.09 -15.59
CA TRP A 80 3.46 7.38 -16.24
C TRP A 80 3.25 8.88 -16.42
N ALA A 81 2.17 9.29 -17.08
CA ALA A 81 1.73 10.69 -17.07
C ALA A 81 1.61 11.19 -15.62
N GLU A 82 1.86 12.48 -15.39
CA GLU A 82 1.92 13.05 -14.03
C GLU A 82 0.69 12.73 -13.18
N ARG A 83 -0.49 12.70 -13.82
CA ARG A 83 -1.78 12.38 -13.24
C ARG A 83 -2.41 11.27 -14.07
N ILE A 84 -2.42 10.05 -13.52
CA ILE A 84 -2.94 8.87 -14.23
C ILE A 84 -4.46 8.96 -14.42
N GLU A 85 -5.13 9.73 -13.57
CA GLU A 85 -6.56 10.03 -13.65
C GLU A 85 -6.94 10.88 -14.87
N ASP A 86 -5.99 11.67 -15.38
CA ASP A 86 -6.16 12.56 -16.53
C ASP A 86 -5.60 11.94 -17.83
N ASP A 87 -4.95 10.78 -17.74
CA ASP A 87 -4.25 10.08 -18.84
C ASP A 87 -5.24 9.27 -19.70
N SER A 88 -6.19 9.96 -20.34
CA SER A 88 -7.15 9.32 -21.24
C SER A 88 -6.46 8.90 -22.55
N PRO A 89 -6.77 7.71 -23.11
CA PRO A 89 -7.90 6.81 -22.80
C PRO A 89 -7.51 5.59 -21.94
N THR A 90 -6.59 5.72 -20.98
CA THR A 90 -6.14 4.57 -20.17
C THR A 90 -7.25 4.03 -19.26
N LEU A 91 -7.13 2.75 -18.87
CA LEU A 91 -8.04 2.12 -17.92
C LEU A 91 -8.06 2.86 -16.57
N ALA A 92 -6.92 3.37 -16.10
CA ALA A 92 -6.82 4.15 -14.87
C ALA A 92 -7.70 5.42 -14.92
N ALA A 93 -7.62 6.19 -16.01
CA ALA A 93 -8.43 7.39 -16.22
C ALA A 93 -9.93 7.06 -16.28
N HIS A 94 -10.28 5.98 -17.00
CA HIS A 94 -11.67 5.52 -17.10
C HIS A 94 -12.24 5.05 -15.75
N LEU A 95 -11.51 4.23 -15.00
CA LEU A 95 -11.93 3.79 -13.66
C LEU A 95 -12.06 4.98 -12.70
N HIS A 96 -11.11 5.92 -12.72
CA HIS A 96 -11.19 7.12 -11.90
C HIS A 96 -12.46 7.92 -12.22
N LYS A 97 -12.80 8.09 -13.51
CA LYS A 97 -14.03 8.77 -13.91
C LYS A 97 -15.28 8.06 -13.40
N VAL A 98 -15.40 6.75 -13.61
CA VAL A 98 -16.54 5.94 -13.16
C VAL A 98 -16.73 6.04 -11.65
N ILE A 99 -15.66 5.82 -10.87
CA ILE A 99 -15.70 5.85 -9.41
C ILE A 99 -16.16 7.21 -8.88
N ASN A 100 -15.69 8.31 -9.49
CA ASN A 100 -16.06 9.67 -9.05
C ASN A 100 -17.42 10.14 -9.59
N GLN A 101 -18.07 9.38 -10.48
CA GLN A 101 -19.44 9.63 -10.92
C GLN A 101 -20.48 8.95 -10.02
N ASP A 102 -20.09 7.93 -9.25
CA ASP A 102 -20.99 7.26 -8.32
C ASP A 102 -21.20 8.10 -7.04
N THR A 103 -22.43 8.60 -6.85
CA THR A 103 -22.79 9.45 -5.72
C THR A 103 -22.77 8.70 -4.39
N ASN A 104 -23.15 7.44 -4.37
CA ASN A 104 -23.13 6.61 -3.16
C ASN A 104 -21.68 6.42 -2.68
N TYR A 105 -20.77 6.09 -3.61
CA TYR A 105 -19.35 5.98 -3.27
C TYR A 105 -18.76 7.32 -2.82
N THR A 106 -18.97 8.40 -3.58
CA THR A 106 -18.34 9.70 -3.27
C THR A 106 -18.83 10.31 -1.95
N GLN A 107 -20.08 10.08 -1.56
CA GLN A 107 -20.66 10.59 -0.31
C GLN A 107 -20.36 9.69 0.90
N HIS A 108 -20.44 8.37 0.75
CA HIS A 108 -20.43 7.45 1.89
C HIS A 108 -19.17 6.60 2.00
N LYS A 109 -18.44 6.37 0.90
CA LYS A 109 -17.26 5.49 0.82
C LYS A 109 -17.47 4.19 1.65
N PRO A 110 -18.53 3.41 1.37
CA PRO A 110 -18.95 2.31 2.24
C PRO A 110 -17.87 1.25 2.45
N ASN A 111 -16.91 1.15 1.51
CA ASN A 111 -15.78 0.22 1.52
C ASN A 111 -14.42 0.93 1.66
N GLY A 112 -14.40 2.15 2.18
CA GLY A 112 -13.21 3.00 2.17
C GLY A 112 -12.87 3.52 0.77
N ARG A 113 -11.71 4.19 0.65
CA ARG A 113 -11.20 4.69 -0.63
C ARG A 113 -10.82 3.50 -1.54
N ILE A 114 -11.14 3.61 -2.82
CA ILE A 114 -10.57 2.78 -3.89
C ILE A 114 -9.29 3.46 -4.36
N PHE A 115 -8.18 2.78 -4.19
CA PHE A 115 -6.85 3.28 -4.52
C PHE A 115 -6.38 2.63 -5.83
N ILE A 116 -6.16 3.43 -6.88
CA ILE A 116 -5.71 2.94 -8.19
C ILE A 116 -4.24 3.25 -8.35
N THR A 117 -3.46 2.26 -8.79
CA THR A 117 -2.09 2.46 -9.28
C THR A 117 -1.88 1.75 -10.61
N ASN A 118 -1.10 2.37 -11.49
CA ASN A 118 -0.47 1.66 -12.59
C ASN A 118 0.81 1.01 -12.08
N THR A 119 1.16 -0.14 -12.65
CA THR A 119 2.29 -0.95 -12.20
C THR A 119 3.19 -1.37 -13.37
N SER A 120 4.44 -1.69 -13.05
CA SER A 120 5.40 -2.29 -13.98
C SER A 120 5.15 -3.77 -14.25
N MET A 121 4.09 -4.35 -13.69
CA MET A 121 3.66 -5.71 -14.02
C MET A 121 3.35 -5.77 -15.53
N ILE A 122 3.88 -6.79 -16.19
CA ILE A 122 3.48 -7.16 -17.55
C ILE A 122 2.21 -7.99 -17.48
N ASN A 123 1.40 -7.95 -18.53
CA ASN A 123 0.26 -8.85 -18.65
C ASN A 123 0.75 -10.30 -18.65
N MET A 124 0.29 -11.09 -17.69
CA MET A 124 0.55 -12.51 -17.53
C MET A 124 -0.52 -13.36 -18.21
N TYR A 125 -1.78 -12.92 -18.11
CA TYR A 125 -2.95 -13.68 -18.58
C TYR A 125 -3.74 -12.97 -19.67
N SER A 126 -3.67 -11.64 -19.78
CA SER A 126 -4.38 -10.90 -20.82
C SER A 126 -3.86 -11.25 -22.20
N THR A 127 -4.77 -11.67 -23.07
CA THR A 127 -4.53 -12.04 -24.47
C THR A 127 -5.26 -11.12 -25.45
N GLU A 128 -6.25 -10.37 -24.99
CA GLU A 128 -7.02 -9.44 -25.81
C GLU A 128 -6.23 -8.17 -26.14
N SER A 129 -6.48 -7.61 -27.33
CA SER A 129 -5.92 -6.30 -27.69
C SER A 129 -6.41 -5.23 -26.72
N ASP A 130 -5.47 -4.41 -26.22
CA ASP A 130 -5.70 -3.40 -25.18
C ASP A 130 -6.26 -3.95 -23.84
N GLY A 131 -6.23 -5.27 -23.66
CA GLY A 131 -6.58 -5.93 -22.41
C GLY A 131 -5.44 -5.82 -21.40
N GLN A 132 -5.79 -5.55 -20.16
CA GLN A 132 -4.86 -5.43 -19.04
C GLN A 132 -5.22 -6.41 -17.93
N ASP A 133 -4.18 -6.95 -17.29
CA ASP A 133 -4.32 -7.65 -16.03
C ASP A 133 -4.50 -6.65 -14.90
N VAL A 134 -5.52 -6.87 -14.07
CA VAL A 134 -5.86 -6.00 -12.94
C VAL A 134 -5.89 -6.82 -11.67
N LEU A 135 -4.94 -6.56 -10.77
CA LEU A 135 -4.89 -7.17 -9.45
C LEU A 135 -5.73 -6.34 -8.45
N VAL A 136 -6.59 -7.03 -7.71
CA VAL A 136 -7.54 -6.42 -6.76
C VAL A 136 -7.28 -6.97 -5.36
N LEU A 137 -6.97 -6.06 -4.43
CA LEU A 137 -6.79 -6.36 -3.01
C LEU A 137 -7.88 -5.65 -2.18
N PRO A 138 -8.38 -6.26 -1.09
CA PRO A 138 -7.89 -7.48 -0.41
C PRO A 138 -8.41 -8.82 -0.98
N GLU A 139 -9.19 -8.81 -2.06
CA GLU A 139 -9.72 -10.04 -2.67
C GLU A 139 -8.65 -11.05 -3.07
N ASN A 140 -7.45 -10.55 -3.37
CA ASN A 140 -6.29 -11.33 -3.77
C ASN A 140 -6.51 -12.10 -5.09
N ILE A 141 -7.16 -11.41 -6.04
CA ILE A 141 -7.49 -11.94 -7.37
C ILE A 141 -6.93 -11.06 -8.47
N LEU A 142 -6.60 -11.68 -9.60
CA LEU A 142 -6.20 -11.00 -10.83
C LEU A 142 -7.27 -11.24 -11.90
N ILE A 143 -7.76 -10.16 -12.51
CA ILE A 143 -8.72 -10.21 -13.60
C ILE A 143 -8.00 -9.88 -14.90
N SER A 144 -8.04 -10.79 -15.88
CA SER A 144 -7.43 -10.58 -17.19
C SER A 144 -8.40 -9.99 -18.20
N ASN A 145 -7.85 -9.44 -19.28
CA ASN A 145 -8.56 -8.86 -20.43
C ASN A 145 -9.44 -7.66 -20.08
N VAL A 146 -9.10 -6.90 -19.03
CA VAL A 146 -9.84 -5.68 -18.67
C VAL A 146 -9.40 -4.55 -19.60
N ARG A 147 -10.32 -3.99 -20.39
CA ARG A 147 -10.03 -2.89 -21.32
C ARG A 147 -10.59 -1.58 -20.78
N PRO A 148 -10.09 -0.41 -21.23
CA PRO A 148 -10.57 0.88 -20.74
C PRO A 148 -12.09 1.09 -20.87
N GLN A 149 -12.70 0.58 -21.95
CA GLN A 149 -14.15 0.64 -22.15
C GLN A 149 -14.96 -0.20 -21.14
N ASP A 150 -14.34 -1.19 -20.50
CA ASP A 150 -15.03 -2.08 -19.57
C ASP A 150 -15.06 -1.53 -18.13
N ALA A 151 -14.57 -0.30 -17.89
CA ALA A 151 -14.41 0.29 -16.56
C ALA A 151 -15.70 0.35 -15.72
N GLU A 152 -16.86 0.67 -16.33
CA GLU A 152 -18.15 0.68 -15.62
C GLU A 152 -18.54 -0.74 -15.18
N ALA A 153 -18.45 -1.71 -16.10
CA ALA A 153 -18.70 -3.11 -15.78
C ALA A 153 -17.77 -3.61 -14.67
N PHE A 154 -16.49 -3.20 -14.70
CA PHE A 154 -15.48 -3.64 -13.74
C PHE A 154 -15.77 -3.08 -12.35
N TYR A 155 -16.11 -1.80 -12.29
CA TYR A 155 -16.54 -1.15 -11.06
C TYR A 155 -17.74 -1.85 -10.43
N ARG A 156 -18.79 -2.14 -11.21
CA ARG A 156 -20.02 -2.78 -10.71
C ARG A 156 -19.81 -4.25 -10.30
N ALA A 157 -18.95 -4.97 -11.01
CA ALA A 157 -18.69 -6.37 -10.75
C ALA A 157 -17.83 -6.57 -9.49
N PHE A 158 -16.77 -5.75 -9.34
CA PHE A 158 -15.73 -6.00 -8.32
C PHE A 158 -15.63 -4.93 -7.24
N LEU A 159 -15.87 -3.65 -7.54
CA LEU A 159 -15.51 -2.54 -6.65
C LEU A 159 -16.69 -2.01 -5.82
N ASP A 160 -17.88 -2.00 -6.41
CA ASP A 160 -19.17 -1.66 -5.76
C ASP A 160 -19.75 -2.87 -5.00
N LYS A 161 -18.87 -3.58 -4.29
CA LYS A 161 -19.20 -4.75 -3.45
C LYS A 161 -18.58 -4.57 -2.07
N PRO A 162 -19.23 -5.06 -0.99
CA PRO A 162 -18.64 -5.07 0.34
C PRO A 162 -17.22 -5.65 0.34
N LEU A 163 -16.35 -5.15 1.21
CA LEU A 163 -15.05 -5.79 1.42
C LEU A 163 -15.23 -7.24 1.91
N PRO A 164 -14.40 -8.19 1.45
CA PRO A 164 -14.47 -9.56 1.86
C PRO A 164 -14.06 -9.69 3.32
N LEU A 165 -14.87 -10.40 4.11
CA LEU A 165 -14.57 -10.67 5.52
C LEU A 165 -13.65 -11.88 5.70
N GLN A 166 -13.47 -12.68 4.65
CA GLN A 166 -12.69 -13.91 4.60
C GLN A 166 -12.01 -14.02 3.24
N PRO A 167 -10.90 -14.78 3.11
CA PRO A 167 -10.26 -15.04 1.83
C PRO A 167 -11.26 -15.51 0.78
N VAL A 168 -11.23 -14.90 -0.41
CA VAL A 168 -12.20 -15.22 -1.44
C VAL A 168 -11.83 -16.51 -2.17
N GLN A 169 -12.80 -17.39 -2.36
CA GLN A 169 -12.63 -18.59 -3.17
C GLN A 169 -12.91 -18.27 -4.64
N LEU A 170 -11.96 -18.56 -5.53
CA LEU A 170 -12.05 -18.28 -6.97
C LEU A 170 -13.30 -18.84 -7.65
N ILE A 171 -13.82 -19.97 -7.15
CA ILE A 171 -15.04 -20.60 -7.68
C ILE A 171 -16.25 -19.66 -7.65
N HIS A 172 -16.30 -18.70 -6.73
CA HIS A 172 -17.38 -17.71 -6.66
C HIS A 172 -17.32 -16.71 -7.82
N TYR A 173 -16.12 -16.51 -8.40
CA TYR A 173 -15.90 -15.60 -9.51
C TYR A 173 -16.13 -16.25 -10.88
N ASN A 174 -16.06 -17.57 -10.98
CA ASN A 174 -16.37 -18.30 -12.21
C ASN A 174 -17.81 -18.06 -12.70
N ASN A 175 -18.72 -17.68 -11.79
CA ASN A 175 -20.11 -17.36 -12.12
C ASN A 175 -20.34 -15.87 -12.46
N ILE A 176 -19.36 -14.97 -12.24
CA ILE A 176 -19.52 -13.55 -12.58
C ILE A 176 -19.73 -13.39 -14.09
N ASN A 177 -19.11 -14.23 -14.91
CA ASN A 177 -19.27 -14.26 -16.36
C ASN A 177 -20.68 -14.62 -16.85
N GLN A 178 -21.61 -14.98 -15.96
CA GLN A 178 -23.02 -15.25 -16.30
C GLN A 178 -23.93 -14.03 -16.09
N SER A 179 -23.41 -12.90 -15.62
CA SER A 179 -24.18 -11.66 -15.50
C SER A 179 -24.26 -10.91 -16.83
N THR A 180 -25.39 -10.28 -17.13
CA THR A 180 -25.63 -9.56 -18.40
C THR A 180 -24.74 -8.33 -18.60
N PHE A 181 -23.98 -7.92 -17.59
CA PHE A 181 -23.20 -6.67 -17.56
C PHE A 181 -21.69 -6.87 -17.62
N THR A 182 -21.20 -8.11 -17.60
CA THR A 182 -19.77 -8.43 -17.57
C THR A 182 -19.27 -8.96 -18.91
N PRO A 183 -18.17 -8.44 -19.47
CA PRO A 183 -17.53 -8.99 -20.66
C PRO A 183 -17.19 -10.48 -20.49
N THR A 184 -17.49 -11.29 -21.50
CA THR A 184 -17.22 -12.74 -21.49
C THR A 184 -15.74 -13.09 -21.61
N CYS A 185 -14.89 -12.14 -22.00
CA CYS A 185 -13.44 -12.34 -22.14
C CYS A 185 -12.68 -12.30 -20.81
N TRP A 186 -13.32 -11.87 -19.71
CA TRP A 186 -12.67 -11.81 -18.41
C TRP A 186 -12.47 -13.20 -17.83
N GLN A 187 -11.28 -13.39 -17.26
CA GLN A 187 -10.96 -14.56 -16.47
C GLN A 187 -10.39 -14.10 -15.13
N VAL A 188 -10.82 -14.77 -14.07
CA VAL A 188 -10.38 -14.45 -12.70
C VAL A 188 -9.40 -15.53 -12.25
N HIS A 189 -8.21 -15.09 -11.88
CA HIS A 189 -7.08 -15.91 -11.47
C HIS A 189 -6.73 -15.62 -10.01
N ALA A 190 -6.03 -16.54 -9.35
CA ALA A 190 -5.35 -16.20 -8.10
C ALA A 190 -4.29 -15.13 -8.37
N ASN A 191 -4.00 -14.29 -7.37
CA ASN A 191 -2.75 -13.54 -7.37
C ASN A 191 -1.57 -14.53 -7.49
N PRO A 192 -0.68 -14.37 -8.49
CA PRO A 192 0.45 -15.29 -8.70
C PRO A 192 1.49 -15.27 -7.57
N SER A 193 1.46 -14.25 -6.71
CA SER A 193 2.49 -14.01 -5.68
C SER A 193 1.86 -13.95 -4.30
N ALA A 194 2.50 -14.57 -3.31
CA ALA A 194 2.02 -14.58 -1.93
C ALA A 194 2.17 -13.20 -1.25
N SER A 195 3.23 -12.46 -1.59
CA SER A 195 3.54 -11.14 -1.07
C SER A 195 3.95 -10.18 -2.20
N LEU A 196 3.78 -8.87 -1.97
CA LEU A 196 4.15 -7.83 -2.95
C LEU A 196 4.92 -6.71 -2.27
N ILE A 197 5.93 -6.18 -2.94
CA ILE A 197 6.67 -4.98 -2.55
C ILE A 197 6.46 -3.92 -3.64
N LEU A 198 5.69 -2.88 -3.33
CA LEU A 198 5.37 -1.81 -4.27
C LEU A 198 6.25 -0.60 -4.02
N LEU A 199 6.96 -0.13 -5.05
CA LEU A 199 7.88 1.00 -4.99
C LEU A 199 7.33 2.16 -5.79
N CYS A 200 7.08 3.30 -5.13
CA CYS A 200 6.63 4.50 -5.84
C CYS A 200 7.75 5.02 -6.76
N SER A 201 7.62 4.85 -8.07
CA SER A 201 8.65 5.19 -9.08
C SER A 201 8.28 6.39 -9.95
N HIS A 202 7.14 7.03 -9.68
CA HIS A 202 6.49 8.01 -10.56
C HIS A 202 7.29 9.32 -10.68
N ARG A 203 8.30 9.31 -11.55
CA ARG A 203 9.30 10.37 -11.72
C ARG A 203 8.69 11.63 -12.31
N ARG A 204 7.75 11.51 -13.26
CA ARG A 204 7.04 12.67 -13.82
C ARG A 204 6.23 13.42 -12.76
N ARG A 205 5.75 12.73 -11.72
CA ARG A 205 5.07 13.34 -10.57
C ARG A 205 6.04 13.91 -9.53
N ASP A 206 7.06 13.14 -9.17
CA ASP A 206 8.12 13.63 -8.29
C ASP A 206 9.44 12.87 -8.53
N LYS A 207 10.52 13.62 -8.80
CA LYS A 207 11.84 13.06 -9.09
C LYS A 207 12.39 12.17 -7.98
N ARG A 208 12.06 12.44 -6.71
CA ARG A 208 12.58 11.70 -5.55
C ARG A 208 12.11 10.25 -5.56
N CYS A 209 10.83 10.04 -5.86
CA CYS A 209 10.26 8.70 -6.02
C CYS A 209 10.94 7.95 -7.18
N GLY A 210 11.08 8.61 -8.33
CA GLY A 210 11.76 8.01 -9.50
C GLY A 210 13.19 7.57 -9.24
N VAL A 211 13.98 8.37 -8.49
CA VAL A 211 15.37 8.00 -8.17
C VAL A 211 15.41 6.89 -7.11
N THR A 212 14.71 7.07 -5.99
CA THR A 212 14.75 6.12 -4.86
C THR A 212 14.24 4.74 -5.23
N ALA A 213 13.15 4.63 -5.99
CA ALA A 213 12.58 3.34 -6.40
C ALA A 213 13.55 2.48 -7.21
N THR A 214 14.34 3.07 -8.11
CA THR A 214 15.29 2.28 -8.92
C THR A 214 16.42 1.67 -8.10
N ILE A 215 16.86 2.37 -7.05
CA ILE A 215 17.89 1.90 -6.13
C ILE A 215 17.30 0.79 -5.25
N LEU A 216 16.12 1.04 -4.67
CA LEU A 216 15.42 0.05 -3.83
C LEU A 216 15.05 -1.22 -4.60
N ALA A 217 14.61 -1.11 -5.86
CA ALA A 217 14.24 -2.28 -6.67
C ALA A 217 15.41 -3.25 -6.83
N ARG A 218 16.61 -2.73 -7.08
CA ARG A 218 17.83 -3.53 -7.20
C ARG A 218 18.19 -4.21 -5.87
N GLU A 219 18.06 -3.47 -4.77
CA GLU A 219 18.38 -3.99 -3.45
C GLU A 219 17.39 -5.07 -3.01
N PHE A 220 16.09 -4.86 -3.22
CA PHE A 220 15.08 -5.88 -2.95
C PHE A 220 15.28 -7.12 -3.83
N ASP A 221 15.54 -6.97 -5.12
CA ASP A 221 15.85 -8.11 -6.01
C ASP A 221 17.07 -8.89 -5.53
N HIS A 222 18.14 -8.20 -5.12
CA HIS A 222 19.33 -8.83 -4.56
C HIS A 222 19.00 -9.67 -3.33
N ILE A 223 18.32 -9.09 -2.35
CA ILE A 223 18.03 -9.72 -1.06
C ILE A 223 17.03 -10.87 -1.20
N LEU A 224 16.01 -10.73 -2.07
CA LEU A 224 15.06 -11.81 -2.33
C LEU A 224 15.78 -13.03 -2.92
N ARG A 225 16.74 -12.83 -3.83
CA ARG A 225 17.56 -13.92 -4.39
C ARG A 225 18.47 -14.55 -3.35
N GLU A 226 19.05 -13.77 -2.44
CA GLU A 226 19.84 -14.33 -1.33
C GLU A 226 19.02 -15.24 -0.40
N HIS A 227 17.71 -15.02 -0.33
CA HIS A 227 16.77 -15.84 0.45
C HIS A 227 16.10 -16.96 -0.36
N ASP A 228 16.52 -17.18 -1.62
CA ASP A 228 15.89 -18.13 -2.55
C ASP A 228 14.37 -17.88 -2.70
N ILE A 229 13.95 -16.61 -2.69
CA ILE A 229 12.55 -16.21 -2.87
C ILE A 229 12.32 -15.85 -4.35
N GLU A 230 11.50 -16.68 -5.01
CA GLU A 230 11.04 -16.42 -6.37
C GLU A 230 9.95 -15.32 -6.41
N GLU A 231 9.64 -14.80 -7.60
CA GLU A 231 8.58 -13.79 -7.72
C GLU A 231 7.18 -14.37 -7.51
N GLN A 232 6.94 -15.61 -7.94
CA GLN A 232 5.64 -16.29 -7.96
C GLN A 232 5.58 -17.49 -7.02
N GLY A 233 4.39 -18.01 -6.79
CA GLY A 233 4.12 -19.20 -5.99
C GLY A 233 3.78 -18.90 -4.53
N ASP A 234 3.60 -19.97 -3.75
CA ASP A 234 3.06 -19.91 -2.38
C ASP A 234 3.91 -19.12 -1.38
N ARG A 235 5.20 -18.91 -1.70
CA ARG A 235 6.12 -18.06 -0.94
C ARG A 235 6.71 -16.93 -1.80
N GLY A 236 6.17 -16.74 -3.01
CA GLY A 236 6.69 -15.80 -3.97
C GLY A 236 6.49 -14.35 -3.53
N THR A 237 7.49 -13.51 -3.76
CA THR A 237 7.42 -12.07 -3.49
C THR A 237 7.77 -11.28 -4.73
N THR A 238 6.82 -10.53 -5.26
CA THR A 238 7.05 -9.70 -6.44
C THR A 238 7.36 -8.25 -6.06
N VAL A 239 8.41 -7.69 -6.63
CA VAL A 239 8.73 -6.25 -6.54
C VAL A 239 8.14 -5.54 -7.75
N MET A 240 7.31 -4.52 -7.52
CA MET A 240 6.67 -3.75 -8.59
C MET A 240 6.96 -2.27 -8.43
N MET A 241 7.28 -1.61 -9.54
CA MET A 241 7.22 -0.16 -9.60
C MET A 241 5.77 0.28 -9.77
N VAL A 242 5.35 1.33 -9.07
CA VAL A 242 3.97 1.82 -9.10
C VAL A 242 3.89 3.33 -9.27
N SER A 243 2.77 3.78 -9.86
CA SER A 243 2.42 5.20 -9.98
C SER A 243 2.28 5.86 -8.61
N HIS A 244 2.09 7.17 -8.59
CA HIS A 244 2.17 7.96 -7.37
C HIS A 244 1.26 7.45 -6.25
N ILE A 245 1.86 7.07 -5.13
CA ILE A 245 1.15 6.63 -3.92
C ILE A 245 1.04 7.71 -2.83
N GLY A 246 1.60 8.91 -3.07
CA GLY A 246 1.63 9.99 -2.08
C GLY A 246 2.85 9.94 -1.15
N GLY A 247 3.13 11.08 -0.50
CA GLY A 247 4.24 11.20 0.45
C GLY A 247 5.61 11.31 -0.22
N HIS A 248 5.74 11.94 -1.38
CA HIS A 248 7.03 12.11 -2.08
C HIS A 248 8.11 12.80 -1.22
N LYS A 249 7.71 13.58 -0.21
CA LYS A 249 8.65 14.20 0.74
C LYS A 249 9.36 13.16 1.61
N PHE A 250 8.75 11.99 1.76
CA PHE A 250 9.27 10.81 2.46
C PHE A 250 9.78 9.74 1.49
N ALA A 251 10.32 10.12 0.32
CA ALA A 251 10.71 9.16 -0.73
C ALA A 251 11.58 8.00 -0.22
N GLY A 252 11.57 6.90 -0.97
CA GLY A 252 11.65 5.57 -0.39
C GLY A 252 10.28 5.13 0.15
N ASN A 253 9.22 5.41 -0.61
CA ASN A 253 7.87 4.99 -0.26
C ASN A 253 7.64 3.56 -0.77
N VAL A 254 7.33 2.66 0.16
CA VAL A 254 7.17 1.23 -0.09
C VAL A 254 5.85 0.76 0.49
N ILE A 255 5.09 -0.05 -0.25
CA ILE A 255 3.93 -0.77 0.29
C ILE A 255 4.23 -2.25 0.27
N CYS A 256 4.16 -2.90 1.43
CA CYS A 256 4.31 -4.35 1.54
C CYS A 256 2.93 -4.98 1.70
N TYR A 257 2.52 -5.77 0.73
CA TYR A 257 1.35 -6.65 0.87
C TYR A 257 1.78 -8.02 1.35
N THR A 258 1.19 -8.47 2.46
CA THR A 258 1.40 -9.79 3.05
C THR A 258 0.05 -10.40 3.40
N HIS A 259 0.03 -11.61 3.96
CA HIS A 259 -1.20 -12.30 4.37
C HIS A 259 -2.20 -12.40 3.21
N GLN A 260 -1.72 -12.82 2.03
CA GLN A 260 -2.54 -12.92 0.81
C GLN A 260 -3.22 -11.59 0.48
N GLY A 261 -2.48 -10.48 0.57
CA GLY A 261 -2.96 -9.15 0.20
C GLY A 261 -3.92 -8.48 1.19
N THR A 262 -4.25 -9.14 2.32
CA THR A 262 -5.14 -8.56 3.35
C THR A 262 -4.45 -7.53 4.25
N ARG A 263 -3.12 -7.56 4.33
CA ARG A 263 -2.31 -6.60 5.08
C ARG A 263 -1.47 -5.77 4.13
N GLY A 264 -1.77 -4.48 4.02
CA GLY A 264 -1.03 -3.54 3.17
C GLY A 264 -0.26 -2.50 4.01
N THR A 265 0.98 -2.78 4.37
CA THR A 265 1.81 -1.96 5.27
C THR A 265 2.57 -0.89 4.48
N TRP A 266 2.49 0.37 4.91
CA TRP A 266 3.17 1.49 4.25
C TRP A 266 4.42 1.92 4.98
N TYR A 267 5.51 2.06 4.23
CA TYR A 267 6.76 2.63 4.68
C TYR A 267 7.11 3.90 3.93
N GLY A 268 7.82 4.80 4.60
CA GLY A 268 8.49 5.96 4.02
C GLY A 268 9.92 6.02 4.51
N ARG A 269 10.75 6.86 3.86
CA ARG A 269 12.19 6.99 4.17
C ARG A 269 12.95 5.66 4.11
N VAL A 270 12.43 4.69 3.36
CA VAL A 270 13.13 3.43 3.14
C VAL A 270 14.43 3.75 2.41
N LYS A 271 15.53 3.16 2.87
CA LYS A 271 16.87 3.21 2.29
C LYS A 271 17.30 1.77 2.00
N PRO A 272 18.32 1.54 1.16
CA PRO A 272 18.75 0.18 0.81
C PRO A 272 19.09 -0.70 2.03
N CYS A 273 19.74 -0.16 3.06
CA CYS A 273 20.01 -0.84 4.32
C CYS A 273 18.76 -1.35 5.07
N HIS A 274 17.57 -0.81 4.81
CA HIS A 274 16.32 -1.29 5.39
C HIS A 274 15.73 -2.48 4.62
N CYS A 275 16.13 -2.70 3.36
CA CYS A 275 15.51 -3.71 2.50
C CYS A 275 15.62 -5.11 3.09
N LYS A 276 16.76 -5.44 3.73
CA LYS A 276 16.96 -6.76 4.37
C LYS A 276 15.96 -6.99 5.49
N GLN A 277 15.87 -6.02 6.40
CA GLN A 277 14.92 -6.09 7.50
C GLN A 277 13.47 -6.14 6.98
N ILE A 278 13.13 -5.39 5.94
CA ILE A 278 11.77 -5.44 5.35
C ILE A 278 11.49 -6.84 4.78
N VAL A 279 12.44 -7.49 4.13
CA VAL A 279 12.25 -8.87 3.63
C VAL A 279 12.10 -9.85 4.81
N GLU A 280 13.04 -9.84 5.75
CA GLU A 280 13.07 -10.78 6.87
C GLU A 280 11.90 -10.58 7.85
N ASP A 281 11.74 -9.36 8.35
CA ASP A 281 10.75 -9.07 9.39
C ASP A 281 9.35 -8.89 8.79
N THR A 282 9.21 -8.12 7.69
CA THR A 282 7.88 -7.81 7.14
C THR A 282 7.35 -8.88 6.21
N ILE A 283 8.10 -9.23 5.16
CA ILE A 283 7.61 -10.18 4.16
C ILE A 283 7.54 -11.60 4.72
N LEU A 284 8.59 -12.06 5.41
CA LEU A 284 8.64 -13.41 5.96
C LEU A 284 8.04 -13.49 7.37
N GLY A 285 8.33 -12.51 8.24
CA GLY A 285 7.89 -12.51 9.64
C GLY A 285 6.53 -11.88 9.91
N GLY A 286 5.94 -11.16 8.94
CA GLY A 286 4.69 -10.42 9.11
C GLY A 286 4.76 -9.24 10.10
N LYS A 287 5.97 -8.82 10.48
CA LYS A 287 6.28 -7.74 11.43
C LYS A 287 6.42 -6.38 10.75
N ILE A 288 6.47 -5.33 11.56
CA ILE A 288 6.44 -3.94 11.10
C ILE A 288 7.63 -3.20 11.67
N VAL A 289 8.47 -2.69 10.78
CA VAL A 289 9.56 -1.78 11.14
C VAL A 289 8.98 -0.42 11.53
N LYS A 290 9.00 -0.14 12.83
CA LYS A 290 8.32 0.99 13.47
C LYS A 290 8.70 2.35 12.89
N GLU A 291 9.99 2.62 12.76
CA GLU A 291 10.55 3.93 12.40
C GLU A 291 10.23 4.32 10.95
N LEU A 292 9.87 3.36 10.11
CA LEU A 292 9.53 3.58 8.71
C LEU A 292 8.02 3.67 8.50
N TYR A 293 7.22 3.22 9.47
CA TYR A 293 5.80 2.95 9.32
C TYR A 293 4.97 4.23 9.16
N ARG A 294 4.14 4.26 8.10
CA ARG A 294 3.25 5.37 7.77
C ARG A 294 1.79 5.11 8.07
N GLY A 295 1.37 3.84 8.11
CA GLY A 295 -0.02 3.41 8.18
C GLY A 295 -0.23 2.12 7.39
N ALA A 296 -1.48 1.69 7.29
CA ALA A 296 -1.84 0.48 6.58
C ALA A 296 -3.19 0.60 5.86
N MET A 297 -3.43 -0.31 4.91
CA MET A 297 -4.76 -0.54 4.33
C MET A 297 -5.77 -0.83 5.45
N MET A 298 -7.02 -0.42 5.25
CA MET A 298 -8.07 -0.66 6.24
C MET A 298 -8.21 -2.17 6.52
N HIS A 299 -8.44 -2.52 7.79
CA HIS A 299 -8.61 -3.87 8.32
C HIS A 299 -7.37 -4.77 8.20
N SER A 300 -6.19 -4.20 7.96
CA SER A 300 -4.92 -4.95 7.90
C SER A 300 -4.58 -5.75 9.17
N TYR A 301 -5.18 -5.37 10.32
CA TYR A 301 -4.99 -6.00 11.62
C TYR A 301 -6.29 -6.60 12.19
N GLY A 302 -7.29 -6.82 11.32
CA GLY A 302 -8.58 -7.43 11.66
C GLY A 302 -9.75 -6.44 11.69
N PRO A 303 -10.99 -6.94 11.80
CA PRO A 303 -12.17 -6.08 11.90
C PRO A 303 -12.17 -5.35 13.25
N THR A 304 -12.40 -4.04 13.23
CA THR A 304 -12.55 -3.21 14.43
C THR A 304 -13.68 -3.67 15.35
N SER A 305 -14.59 -4.55 14.90
CA SER A 305 -15.67 -5.13 15.71
C SER A 305 -15.19 -6.03 16.86
N PHE A 306 -13.96 -6.56 16.80
CA PHE A 306 -13.34 -7.28 17.93
C PHE A 306 -12.58 -6.35 18.88
N MET A 307 -12.38 -5.10 18.50
CA MET A 307 -11.85 -4.05 19.37
C MET A 307 -13.01 -3.24 19.94
N ASN A 308 -13.68 -3.81 20.95
CA ASN A 308 -14.57 -3.02 21.80
C ASN A 308 -13.73 -1.85 22.37
N SER A 309 -14.05 -0.62 21.99
CA SER A 309 -13.30 0.60 22.37
C SER A 309 -13.17 0.79 23.88
N SER A 310 -13.97 0.05 24.65
CA SER A 310 -14.02 0.04 26.11
C SER A 310 -13.14 -1.01 26.80
N THR A 311 -12.52 -1.96 26.08
CA THR A 311 -11.70 -3.04 26.68
C THR A 311 -10.26 -3.09 26.17
N CYS A 312 -9.79 -2.07 25.44
CA CYS A 312 -8.41 -2.05 24.93
C CYS A 312 -7.41 -1.85 26.09
N PRO A 313 -6.50 -2.80 26.35
CA PRO A 313 -5.43 -2.63 27.34
C PRO A 313 -4.56 -1.43 26.96
N ALA A 314 -4.34 -0.54 27.94
CA ALA A 314 -3.44 0.62 27.92
C ALA A 314 -3.06 1.17 26.53
N ARG A 315 -3.79 2.21 26.12
CA ARG A 315 -3.47 3.18 25.07
C ARG A 315 -1.96 3.41 24.96
N ILE A 316 -1.37 3.01 23.83
CA ILE A 316 0.05 3.21 23.58
C ILE A 316 0.27 4.70 23.34
N ARG A 317 1.09 5.29 24.21
CA ARG A 317 1.76 6.55 23.97
C ARG A 317 3.02 6.21 23.19
N TRP A 318 3.20 6.82 22.03
CA TRP A 318 4.54 7.00 21.46
C TRP A 318 5.27 8.07 22.28
#